data_AF-A0A376UGB5-F1
#
_entry.id   AF-A0A376UGB5-F1
#
_cell.length_a   1.000
_cell.length_b   1.000
_cell.length_c   1.000
_cell.angle_alpha   90.00
_cell.angle_beta   90.00
_cell.angle_gamma   90.00
#
_symmetry.space_group_name_H-M   'P 1'
#
loop_
_entity.id
_entity.type
_entity.pdbx_description
1 polymer ?
#
loop_
_entity_poly.entity_id
_entity_poly.type
_entity_poly.pdbx_seq_one_letter_code
_entity_poly.pdbx_strand_id
1 'polypeptide(L)'
;MSTGLRFTLEVDGLPPDAFAVVSFHLNQSLSSLFSLDLSLVSQQFLSLEFAQVLDKMAYLTIWQGDDVQRRVKGVVTWFELGENDKNQMLYSMKVHPPLWRAGLRQNFRIFPERGHQKHPRHDVAGKTG
;
A
#
# COMPACT_ATOMS: atom_id res chain seq x y z
N MET A 1 4.54 -26.26 21.42
CA MET A 1 4.06 -25.21 20.51
C MET A 1 4.70 -23.90 20.98
N SER A 2 5.54 -23.25 20.17
CA SER A 2 6.12 -21.97 20.55
C SER A 2 5.01 -20.91 20.51
N THR A 3 4.83 -20.15 21.60
CA THR A 3 3.78 -19.12 21.70
C THR A 3 4.31 -17.72 21.37
N GLY A 4 5.49 -17.64 20.74
CA GLY A 4 6.18 -16.39 20.49
C GLY A 4 5.49 -15.54 19.42
N LEU A 5 5.30 -14.25 19.72
CA LEU A 5 4.88 -13.24 18.75
C LEU A 5 6.10 -12.83 17.93
N ARG A 6 6.02 -12.95 16.59
CA ARG A 6 7.11 -12.59 15.67
C ARG A 6 6.58 -11.68 14.57
N PHE A 7 7.47 -10.81 14.07
CA PHE A 7 7.17 -9.88 12.99
C PHE A 7 8.25 -10.02 11.93
N THR A 8 7.83 -10.22 10.68
CA THR A 8 8.74 -10.29 9.54
C THR A 8 8.33 -9.29 8.48
N LEU A 9 9.31 -8.76 7.76
CA LEU A 9 9.09 -7.86 6.63
C LEU A 9 9.79 -8.42 5.41
N GLU A 10 9.02 -8.65 4.36
CA GLU A 10 9.54 -8.99 3.04
C GLU A 10 9.33 -7.81 2.10
N VAL A 11 10.30 -7.56 1.22
CA VAL A 11 10.22 -6.55 0.15
C VAL A 11 10.56 -7.23 -1.17
N ASP A 12 9.74 -7.04 -2.19
CA ASP A 12 9.94 -7.66 -3.50
C ASP A 12 11.34 -7.36 -4.07
N GLY A 13 12.11 -8.41 -4.35
CA GLY A 13 13.46 -8.32 -4.91
C GLY A 13 14.58 -8.26 -3.88
N LEU A 14 14.27 -8.30 -2.58
CA LEU A 14 15.24 -8.45 -1.50
C LEU A 14 15.18 -9.83 -0.84
N PRO A 15 16.27 -10.28 -0.19
CA PRO A 15 16.23 -11.47 0.66
C PRO A 15 15.13 -11.37 1.73
N PRO A 16 14.45 -12.48 2.10
CA PRO A 16 13.37 -12.47 3.09
C PRO A 16 13.79 -12.00 4.49
N ASP A 17 15.08 -12.08 4.80
CA ASP A 17 15.71 -11.71 6.06
C ASP A 17 16.47 -10.39 5.98
N ALA A 18 16.37 -9.63 4.88
CA ALA A 18 17.10 -8.37 4.70
C ALA A 18 16.83 -7.33 5.82
N PHE A 19 15.65 -7.37 6.44
CA PHE A 19 15.25 -6.46 7.50
C PHE A 19 14.76 -7.20 8.75
N ALA A 20 15.25 -6.75 9.91
CA ALA A 20 14.62 -7.00 11.20
C ALA A 20 13.61 -5.90 11.50
N VAL A 21 12.38 -6.27 11.90
CA VAL A 21 11.37 -5.29 12.33
C VAL A 21 11.62 -4.93 13.80
N VAL A 22 11.92 -3.66 14.07
CA VAL A 22 12.09 -3.13 15.44
C VAL A 22 10.75 -2.71 16.00
N SER A 23 10.00 -1.92 15.24
CA SER A 23 8.68 -1.45 15.61
C SER A 23 7.88 -1.09 14.37
N PHE A 24 6.56 -1.03 14.53
CA PHE A 24 5.67 -0.57 13.48
C PHE A 24 4.43 0.10 14.05
N HIS A 25 3.84 0.99 13.28
CA HIS A 25 2.55 1.60 13.57
C HIS A 25 1.67 1.55 12.32
N LEU A 26 0.53 0.88 12.44
CA LEU A 26 -0.47 0.78 11.38
C LEU A 26 -1.65 1.70 11.70
N ASN A 27 -1.81 2.78 10.95
CA ASN A 27 -3.00 3.62 10.99
C ASN A 27 -3.97 3.19 9.89
N GLN A 28 -5.18 2.81 10.27
CA GLN A 28 -6.23 2.35 9.35
C GLN A 28 -7.61 2.70 9.88
N SER A 29 -8.53 2.98 8.95
CA SER A 29 -9.92 3.31 9.23
C SER A 29 -10.80 2.79 8.09
N LEU A 30 -12.08 2.55 8.37
CA LEU A 30 -13.04 2.19 7.34
C LEU A 30 -13.12 3.33 6.30
N SER A 31 -13.04 2.97 5.02
CA SER A 31 -13.11 3.91 3.89
C SER A 31 -11.96 4.92 3.79
N SER A 32 -10.85 4.68 4.49
CA SER A 32 -9.62 5.47 4.37
C SER A 32 -8.46 4.59 3.93
N LEU A 33 -7.51 5.18 3.20
CA LEU A 33 -6.24 4.51 2.91
C LEU A 33 -5.44 4.36 4.20
N PHE A 34 -4.85 3.19 4.42
CA PHE A 34 -3.99 2.98 5.58
C PHE A 34 -2.60 3.63 5.36
N SER A 35 -1.89 3.87 6.45
CA SER A 35 -0.45 4.10 6.45
C SER A 35 0.23 3.14 7.42
N LEU A 36 1.35 2.58 7.00
CA LEU A 36 2.19 1.72 7.84
C LEU A 36 3.57 2.36 7.95
N ASP A 37 3.91 2.80 9.16
CA ASP A 37 5.23 3.32 9.51
C ASP A 37 6.04 2.19 10.17
N LEU A 38 7.28 2.00 9.73
CA LEU A 38 8.17 0.92 10.14
C LEU A 38 9.52 1.47 10.57
N SER A 39 10.05 0.95 11.68
CA SER A 39 11.46 1.10 12.08
C SER A 39 12.14 -0.27 11.95
N LEU A 40 13.25 -0.29 11.23
CA LEU A 40 13.92 -1.50 10.78
C LEU A 40 15.41 -1.45 11.08
N VAL A 41 16.04 -2.61 11.16
CA VAL A 41 17.49 -2.75 11.12
C VAL A 41 17.87 -3.66 9.95
N SER A 42 18.87 -3.26 9.17
CA SER A 42 19.43 -4.14 8.13
C SER A 42 20.13 -5.33 8.78
N GLN A 43 19.79 -6.54 8.33
CA GLN A 43 20.53 -7.74 8.71
C GLN A 43 21.75 -7.93 7.79
N GLN A 44 22.79 -8.58 8.32
CA GLN A 44 24.02 -8.94 7.59
C GLN A 44 24.86 -7.80 6.99
N PHE A 45 24.80 -6.58 7.55
CA PHE A 45 25.60 -5.42 7.08
C PHE A 45 25.44 -5.14 5.58
N LEU A 46 24.28 -5.45 4.99
CA LEU A 46 24.01 -5.10 3.60
C LEU A 46 23.90 -3.57 3.46
N SER A 47 24.75 -3.00 2.60
CA SER A 47 24.53 -1.67 2.06
C SER A 47 23.37 -1.74 1.06
N LEU A 48 22.19 -1.32 1.50
CA LEU A 48 20.98 -1.32 0.68
C LEU A 48 20.88 -0.04 -0.15
N GLU A 49 20.75 -0.20 -1.46
CA GLU A 49 20.47 0.91 -2.36
C GLU A 49 18.98 1.27 -2.33
N PHE A 50 18.65 2.55 -2.16
CA PHE A 50 17.26 3.01 -2.07
C PHE A 50 16.41 2.58 -3.28
N ALA A 51 17.01 2.50 -4.47
CA ALA A 51 16.35 2.07 -5.71
C ALA A 51 15.89 0.60 -5.69
N GLN A 52 16.47 -0.23 -4.82
CA GLN A 52 16.05 -1.63 -4.65
C GLN A 52 14.81 -1.74 -3.76
N VAL A 53 14.53 -0.73 -2.93
CA VAL A 53 13.47 -0.74 -1.91
C VAL A 53 12.24 0.07 -2.31
N LEU A 54 12.45 1.28 -2.87
CA LEU A 54 11.37 2.19 -3.22
C LEU A 54 10.48 1.63 -4.35
N ASP A 55 9.18 1.92 -4.28
CA ASP A 55 8.13 1.46 -5.21
C ASP A 55 7.99 -0.08 -5.33
N LYS A 56 8.64 -0.84 -4.45
CA LYS A 56 8.43 -2.29 -4.31
C LYS A 56 7.23 -2.58 -3.41
N MET A 57 6.63 -3.77 -3.60
CA MET A 57 5.66 -4.26 -2.63
C MET A 57 6.40 -4.71 -1.37
N ALA A 58 5.85 -4.33 -0.22
CA ALA A 58 6.28 -4.78 1.09
C ALA A 58 5.16 -5.56 1.78
N TYR A 59 5.57 -6.55 2.58
CA TYR A 59 4.68 -7.47 3.27
C TYR A 59 5.11 -7.58 4.74
N LEU A 60 4.40 -6.89 5.62
CA LEU A 60 4.53 -7.09 7.06
C LEU A 60 3.67 -8.29 7.44
N THR A 61 4.26 -9.30 8.08
CA THR A 61 3.57 -10.48 8.57
C THR A 61 3.69 -10.59 10.09
N ILE A 62 2.55 -10.75 10.75
CA ILE A 62 2.43 -10.94 12.19
C ILE A 62 2.14 -12.42 12.44
N TRP A 63 2.99 -13.06 13.24
CA TRP A 63 2.96 -14.49 13.52
C TRP A 63 2.74 -14.73 15.01
N GLN A 64 1.96 -15.76 15.36
CA GLN A 64 1.89 -16.29 16.72
C GLN A 64 2.25 -17.77 16.67
N GLY A 65 3.41 -18.13 17.23
CA GLY A 65 4.00 -19.43 16.92
C GLY A 65 4.28 -19.53 15.42
N ASP A 66 3.82 -20.60 14.79
CA ASP A 66 4.01 -20.84 13.35
C ASP A 66 2.80 -20.39 12.50
N ASP A 67 1.74 -19.88 13.14
CA ASP A 67 0.53 -19.44 12.47
C ASP A 67 0.58 -17.94 12.11
N VAL A 68 0.25 -17.64 10.86
CA VAL A 68 0.07 -16.26 10.39
C VAL A 68 -1.21 -15.69 10.98
N GLN A 69 -1.08 -14.65 11.81
CA GLN A 69 -2.22 -13.93 12.38
C GLN A 69 -2.71 -12.82 11.47
N ARG A 70 -1.78 -12.13 10.79
CA ARG A 70 -2.11 -11.02 9.91
C ARG A 70 -1.02 -10.76 8.89
N ARG A 71 -1.42 -10.37 7.68
CA ARG A 71 -0.52 -9.82 6.65
C ARG A 71 -0.99 -8.44 6.21
N VAL A 72 -0.08 -7.48 6.15
CA VAL A 72 -0.31 -6.14 5.63
C VAL A 72 0.54 -5.98 4.38
N LYS A 73 -0.11 -5.70 3.24
CA LYS A 73 0.54 -5.54 1.94
C LYS A 73 0.38 -4.11 1.45
N GLY A 74 1.47 -3.49 1.02
CA GLY A 74 1.44 -2.18 0.38
C GLY A 74 2.69 -1.90 -0.44
N VAL A 75 2.78 -0.69 -0.99
CA VAL A 75 3.95 -0.21 -1.72
C VAL A 75 4.82 0.64 -0.80
N VAL A 76 6.14 0.49 -0.88
CA VAL A 76 7.09 1.36 -0.19
C VAL A 76 7.11 2.72 -0.86
N THR A 77 6.63 3.74 -0.15
CA THR A 77 6.54 5.11 -0.68
C THR A 77 7.64 6.03 -0.16
N TRP A 78 8.29 5.64 0.94
CA TRP A 78 9.36 6.41 1.55
C TRP A 78 10.29 5.46 2.31
N PHE A 79 11.59 5.73 2.22
CA PHE A 79 12.63 4.94 2.84
C PHE A 79 13.81 5.86 3.18
N GLU A 80 14.27 5.82 4.42
CA GLU A 80 15.34 6.67 4.94
C GLU A 80 16.29 5.85 5.81
N LEU A 81 17.59 6.16 5.71
CA LEU A 81 18.62 5.66 6.62
C LEU A 81 18.71 6.62 7.82
N GLY A 82 18.46 6.13 9.03
CA GLY A 82 18.59 6.87 10.28
C GLY A 82 20.03 6.93 10.81
N GLU A 83 20.19 7.45 12.02
CA GLU A 83 21.51 7.50 12.68
C GLU A 83 22.06 6.10 12.95
N ASN A 84 23.33 5.91 12.60
CA ASN A 84 24.04 4.65 12.67
C ASN A 84 24.78 4.55 14.01
N ASP A 85 24.34 3.66 14.89
CA ASP A 85 25.04 3.34 16.15
C ASP A 85 26.19 2.35 15.90
N LYS A 86 27.10 2.65 14.96
CA LYS A 86 28.37 1.96 14.58
C LYS A 86 28.33 0.45 14.30
N ASN A 87 27.29 -0.27 14.70
CA ASN A 87 27.10 -1.72 14.60
C ASN A 87 25.82 -2.09 13.84
N GLN A 88 24.88 -1.16 13.66
CA GLN A 88 23.59 -1.42 13.01
C GLN A 88 23.12 -0.20 12.21
N MET A 89 22.62 -0.45 11.00
CA MET A 89 21.97 0.57 10.17
C MET A 89 20.47 0.56 10.43
N LEU A 90 19.98 1.60 11.10
CA LEU A 90 18.55 1.80 11.35
C LEU A 90 17.90 2.40 10.10
N TYR A 91 16.77 1.86 9.67
CA TYR A 91 15.98 2.41 8.58
C TYR A 91 14.57 2.75 9.04
N SER A 92 14.03 3.81 8.47
CA SER A 92 12.62 4.13 8.57
C SER A 92 11.96 3.91 7.21
N MET A 93 10.79 3.29 7.21
CA MET A 93 10.05 2.95 5.98
C MET A 93 8.58 3.32 6.14
N LYS A 94 7.97 3.88 5.08
CA LYS A 94 6.52 4.07 4.99
C LYS A 94 5.93 3.25 3.86
N VAL A 95 4.85 2.54 4.18
CA VAL A 95 4.12 1.67 3.27
C VAL A 95 2.66 2.13 3.18
N HIS A 96 2.16 2.27 1.96
CA HIS A 96 0.79 2.68 1.67
C HIS A 96 0.08 1.67 0.75
N PRO A 97 -1.25 1.65 0.68
CA PRO A 97 -1.96 0.83 -0.30
C PRO A 97 -1.61 1.28 -1.74
N PRO A 98 -1.60 0.38 -2.73
CA PRO A 98 -1.29 0.73 -4.13
C PRO A 98 -2.15 1.87 -4.70
N LEU A 99 -3.39 2.01 -4.20
CA LEU A 99 -4.34 3.07 -4.57
C LEU A 99 -3.91 4.46 -4.10
N TRP A 100 -2.97 4.58 -3.16
CA TRP A 100 -2.41 5.86 -2.70
C TRP A 100 -1.91 6.73 -3.85
N ARG A 101 -1.28 6.10 -4.86
CA ARG A 101 -0.80 6.81 -6.06
C ARG A 101 -1.91 7.51 -6.83
N ALA A 102 -3.15 7.02 -6.77
CA ALA A 102 -4.28 7.69 -7.41
C ALA A 102 -4.66 9.01 -6.71
N GLY A 103 -4.40 9.13 -5.41
CA GLY A 103 -4.59 10.37 -4.64
C GLY A 103 -3.57 11.46 -4.98
N LEU A 104 -2.43 11.09 -5.55
CA LEU A 104 -1.42 12.04 -6.06
C LEU A 104 -1.80 12.65 -7.42
N ARG A 105 -2.84 12.11 -8.08
CA ARG A 105 -3.28 12.53 -9.40
C ARG A 105 -4.53 13.43 -9.30
N GLN A 106 -4.44 14.65 -9.81
CA GLN A 106 -5.64 15.45 -10.07
C GLN A 106 -6.30 14.99 -11.39
N ASN A 107 -7.61 14.74 -11.36
CA ASN A 107 -8.39 14.38 -12.53
C ASN A 107 -9.48 15.44 -12.78
N PHE A 108 -9.32 16.24 -13.83
CA PHE A 108 -10.42 17.03 -14.38
C PHE A 108 -11.11 16.20 -15.46
N ARG A 109 -12.39 15.87 -15.26
CA ARG A 109 -13.18 15.08 -16.22
C ARG A 109 -14.51 15.78 -16.50
N ILE A 110 -14.79 15.98 -17.79
CA ILE A 110 -16.10 16.42 -18.29
C ILE A 110 -16.82 15.17 -18.75
N PHE A 111 -18.00 14.90 -18.19
CA PHE A 111 -18.88 13.82 -18.64
C PHE A 111 -19.97 14.45 -19.51
N PRO A 112 -19.98 14.20 -20.84
CA PRO A 112 -21.07 14.68 -21.68
C PRO A 112 -22.39 14.03 -21.28
N GLU A 113 -23.44 14.83 -21.07
CA GLU A 113 -24.80 14.31 -21.00
C GLU A 113 -25.13 13.62 -22.33
N ARG A 114 -25.45 12.32 -22.29
CA ARG A 114 -26.15 11.69 -23.40
C ARG A 114 -27.57 12.24 -23.39
N GLY A 115 -27.80 13.25 -24.23
CA GLY A 115 -29.08 13.91 -24.38
C GLY A 115 -30.22 12.91 -24.54
N HIS A 116 -31.27 13.14 -23.76
CA HIS A 116 -32.58 12.52 -23.82
C HIS A 116 -32.92 11.89 -25.18
N GLN A 117 -33.08 10.56 -25.22
CA GLN A 117 -33.83 9.92 -26.30
C GLN A 117 -35.25 10.49 -26.27
N LYS A 118 -35.56 11.41 -27.19
CA LYS A 118 -36.92 11.87 -27.41
C LYS A 118 -37.71 10.72 -28.02
N HIS A 119 -38.69 10.21 -27.27
CA HIS A 119 -39.68 9.26 -27.77
C HIS A 119 -40.55 9.99 -28.82
N PRO A 120 -40.72 9.48 -30.05
CA PRO A 120 -41.58 10.13 -31.03
C PRO A 120 -43.04 10.00 -30.59
N ARG A 121 -43.76 11.12 -30.50
CA ARG A 121 -45.23 11.09 -30.35
C ARG A 121 -45.81 10.59 -31.67
N HIS A 122 -46.55 9.48 -31.61
CA HIS A 122 -47.46 9.06 -32.66
C HIS A 122 -48.67 10.00 -32.64
N ASP A 123 -48.79 10.86 -33.65
CA ASP A 123 -50.03 11.59 -33.91
C ASP A 123 -51.05 10.64 -34.54
N VAL A 124 -52.18 10.47 -33.85
CA VAL A 124 -53.34 9.68 -34.31
C VAL A 124 -54.45 10.63 -34.79
N ALA A 125 -54.86 10.38 -36.03
CA ALA A 125 -56.18 10.60 -36.64
C ALA A 125 -56.74 12.03 -36.77
N GLY A 126 -56.93 12.42 -38.04
CA GLY A 126 -57.97 13.34 -38.49
C GLY A 126 -58.44 12.92 -39.88
N LYS A 127 -59.42 12.02 -39.96
CA LYS A 127 -60.12 11.66 -41.20
C LYS A 127 -61.46 12.40 -41.19
N THR A 128 -61.58 13.41 -42.05
CA THR A 128 -62.83 14.09 -42.43
C THR A 128 -62.82 13.99 -43.96
N GLY A 129 -63.75 13.34 -44.64
CA GLY A 129 -65.19 13.61 -44.65
C GLY A 129 -65.50 14.04 -46.08
#